data_AF-A0A4X1SL89-F1
#
_entry.id   AF-A0A4X1SL89-F1
#
_cell.length_a   1.000
_cell.length_b   1.000
_cell.length_c   1.000
_cell.angle_alpha   90.00
_cell.angle_beta   90.00
_cell.angle_gamma   90.00
#
_symmetry.space_group_name_H-M   'P 1'
#
loop_
_entity.id
_entity.type
_entity.pdbx_description
1 polymer ?
#
loop_
_entity_poly.entity_id
_entity_poly.type
_entity_poly.pdbx_seq_one_letter_code
_entity_poly.pdbx_strand_id
1 'polypeptide(L)'
;MRFALGAVVALLLCGQLFAAETGNEATDATDDSCPKPPEIPKGYVEHMVRYHCQTYYKLRTAGDGVYTLDSNKQWTNKVTGEKLPECEAVCGKPKNPVDQVQRIMGGSLDAKGSFPWQAKMISHHNLTSGATLINEQWLLTTAKNLRLGHKNDTKAKDIAPTLRLYVGKKQEVEIEKVIFHPDNSTVDIGLIKLKQKVPVNERVMPICLPSKDYVNVGLVGYVSGWGRNANLNFTEHLKYVMLPVADQEKCVQYYEGSTVPEKKTPKSPVGVQPILNEHTFCAGLSKYQEDTCYGDAGSAFAVHDKDDDTWYAAGILSFDKSCRTAEYGVYVRVTSILDWIQTTIADN
;
A
#
# COMPACT_ATOMS: atom_id res chain seq x y z
N MET A 1 -48.39 44.69 -3.31
CA MET A 1 -48.30 43.47 -2.47
C MET A 1 -47.59 42.41 -3.29
N ARG A 2 -46.51 41.83 -2.75
CA ARG A 2 -45.45 41.09 -3.47
C ARG A 2 -45.97 39.77 -4.07
N PHE A 3 -45.67 39.51 -5.33
CA PHE A 3 -45.77 38.18 -5.95
C PHE A 3 -44.53 37.37 -5.57
N ALA A 4 -44.73 36.24 -4.90
CA ALA A 4 -43.68 35.25 -4.64
C ALA A 4 -43.60 34.32 -5.86
N LEU A 5 -42.51 34.40 -6.64
CA LEU A 5 -42.15 33.34 -7.58
C LEU A 5 -41.35 32.28 -6.81
N GLY A 6 -41.95 31.11 -6.62
CA GLY A 6 -41.24 29.92 -6.16
C GLY A 6 -40.40 29.35 -7.30
N ALA A 7 -39.08 29.24 -7.08
CA ALA A 7 -38.18 28.53 -7.97
C ALA A 7 -38.44 27.02 -7.84
N VAL A 8 -38.89 26.39 -8.92
CA VAL A 8 -38.96 24.93 -9.03
C VAL A 8 -37.60 24.45 -9.52
N VAL A 9 -36.80 23.91 -8.59
CA VAL A 9 -35.53 23.25 -8.92
C VAL A 9 -35.86 21.80 -9.29
N ALA A 10 -35.84 21.48 -10.58
CA ALA A 10 -35.94 20.11 -11.07
C ALA A 10 -34.52 19.48 -11.08
N LEU A 11 -34.27 18.57 -10.15
CA LEU A 11 -33.07 17.74 -10.12
C LEU A 11 -33.27 16.54 -11.05
N LEU A 12 -32.69 16.58 -12.25
CA LEU A 12 -32.51 15.41 -13.11
C LEU A 12 -31.22 14.69 -12.68
N LEU A 13 -31.37 13.60 -11.93
CA LEU A 13 -30.29 12.65 -11.65
C LEU A 13 -30.12 11.74 -12.87
N CYS A 14 -29.00 11.88 -13.58
CA CYS A 14 -28.62 10.97 -14.65
C CYS A 14 -28.00 9.70 -14.02
N GLY A 15 -28.68 8.57 -14.14
CA GLY A 15 -28.13 7.25 -13.83
C GLY A 15 -27.61 6.60 -15.11
N GLN A 16 -26.36 6.16 -15.12
CA GLN A 16 -25.85 5.25 -16.15
C GLN A 16 -25.76 3.82 -15.61
N LEU A 17 -26.45 2.91 -16.30
CA LEU A 17 -26.20 1.48 -16.28
C LEU A 17 -24.91 1.21 -17.06
N PHE A 18 -23.88 0.67 -16.41
CA PHE A 18 -22.71 0.15 -17.11
C PHE A 18 -23.04 -1.26 -17.66
N ALA A 19 -23.09 -1.39 -18.99
CA ALA A 19 -22.91 -2.67 -19.66
C ALA A 19 -21.40 -2.89 -19.85
N ALA A 20 -20.90 -4.02 -19.37
CA ALA A 20 -19.53 -4.45 -19.59
C ALA A 20 -19.42 -5.10 -20.98
N GLU A 21 -18.66 -4.51 -21.89
CA GLU A 21 -18.16 -5.23 -23.06
C GLU A 21 -16.64 -5.10 -23.18
N THR A 22 -16.02 -6.28 -23.18
CA THR A 22 -14.62 -6.53 -23.47
C THR A 22 -14.46 -6.62 -24.99
N GLY A 23 -13.71 -5.73 -25.61
CA GLY A 23 -13.42 -5.84 -27.05
C GLY A 23 -12.53 -4.73 -27.55
N ASN A 24 -11.35 -5.10 -28.03
CA ASN A 24 -10.33 -4.21 -28.56
C ASN A 24 -10.63 -3.97 -30.05
N GLU A 25 -11.29 -2.88 -30.40
CA GLU A 25 -11.35 -2.38 -31.78
C GLU A 25 -11.63 -0.87 -31.77
N ALA A 26 -10.83 -0.12 -32.52
CA ALA A 26 -10.99 1.31 -32.71
C ALA A 26 -12.25 1.56 -33.55
N THR A 27 -13.38 1.77 -32.88
CA THR A 27 -14.61 2.25 -33.51
C THR A 27 -14.94 3.63 -32.98
N ASP A 28 -14.99 4.56 -33.93
CA ASP A 28 -15.62 5.87 -33.95
C ASP A 28 -16.34 6.31 -32.66
N ALA A 29 -15.92 7.47 -32.15
CA ALA A 29 -16.55 8.15 -31.03
C ALA A 29 -18.05 8.36 -31.32
N THR A 30 -18.90 7.59 -30.65
CA THR A 30 -20.32 7.87 -30.55
C THR A 30 -20.48 9.26 -29.93
N ASP A 31 -21.20 10.14 -30.61
CA ASP A 31 -21.50 11.53 -30.22
C ASP A 31 -21.95 11.62 -28.75
N ASP A 32 -20.98 11.96 -27.88
CA ASP A 32 -21.05 11.98 -26.42
C ASP A 32 -21.76 13.28 -25.94
N SER A 33 -22.83 13.65 -26.64
CA SER A 33 -23.55 14.91 -26.46
C SER A 33 -24.67 14.72 -25.42
N CYS A 34 -24.56 15.44 -24.31
CA CYS A 34 -25.63 15.54 -23.33
C CYS A 34 -26.92 16.02 -24.02
N PRO A 35 -28.02 15.25 -24.01
CA PRO A 35 -29.27 15.65 -24.67
C PRO A 35 -29.71 17.01 -24.16
N LYS A 36 -29.90 17.96 -25.09
CA LYS A 36 -30.30 19.32 -24.72
C LYS A 36 -31.62 19.30 -23.96
N PRO A 37 -31.72 19.97 -22.80
CA PRO A 37 -32.97 20.03 -22.05
C PRO A 37 -34.04 20.80 -22.84
N PRO A 38 -35.34 20.52 -22.59
CA PRO A 38 -36.42 21.27 -23.22
C PRO A 38 -36.37 22.76 -22.91
N GLU A 39 -36.63 23.59 -23.93
CA GLU A 39 -36.72 25.04 -23.78
C GLU A 39 -38.04 25.45 -23.12
N ILE A 40 -37.98 26.46 -22.26
CA ILE A 40 -39.15 27.04 -21.59
C ILE A 40 -39.37 28.49 -22.02
N PRO A 41 -40.62 28.91 -22.34
CA PRO A 41 -40.89 30.29 -22.74
C PRO A 41 -40.42 31.31 -21.69
N LYS A 42 -39.60 32.28 -22.11
CA LYS A 42 -39.00 33.32 -21.25
C LYS A 42 -38.10 32.79 -20.11
N GLY A 43 -37.59 31.56 -20.21
CA GLY A 43 -36.57 31.04 -19.30
C GLY A 43 -35.21 30.87 -19.99
N TYR A 44 -34.22 30.47 -19.21
CA TYR A 44 -32.88 30.10 -19.66
C TYR A 44 -32.41 28.87 -18.89
N VAL A 45 -31.39 28.19 -19.43
CA VAL A 45 -30.79 27.00 -18.82
C VAL A 45 -29.41 27.32 -18.29
N GLU A 46 -29.14 26.91 -17.05
CA GLU A 46 -27.80 26.90 -16.47
C GLU A 46 -27.30 25.44 -16.46
N HIS A 47 -26.11 25.20 -17.00
CA HIS A 47 -25.53 23.86 -17.08
C HIS A 47 -24.61 23.61 -15.89
N MET A 48 -24.74 22.42 -15.29
CA MET A 48 -23.94 21.99 -14.16
C MET A 48 -23.47 20.55 -14.37
N VAL A 49 -22.23 20.25 -13.98
CA VAL A 49 -21.68 18.90 -13.93
C VAL A 49 -21.22 18.58 -12.53
N ARG A 50 -21.34 17.31 -12.14
CA ARG A 50 -20.78 16.79 -10.88
C ARG A 50 -19.75 15.72 -11.20
N TYR A 51 -18.54 15.91 -10.72
CA TYR A 51 -17.50 14.90 -10.86
C TYR A 51 -17.72 13.77 -9.86
N HIS A 52 -17.59 12.55 -10.37
CA HIS A 52 -17.58 11.32 -9.60
C HIS A 52 -16.31 10.55 -9.93
N CYS A 53 -15.72 9.89 -8.93
CA CYS A 53 -14.60 9.00 -9.16
C CYS A 53 -15.07 7.56 -9.40
N GLN A 54 -14.26 6.81 -10.12
CA GLN A 54 -14.47 5.37 -10.30
C GLN A 54 -14.39 4.63 -8.95
N THR A 55 -14.88 3.39 -8.93
CA THR A 55 -14.74 2.51 -7.78
C THR A 55 -13.28 2.40 -7.33
N TYR A 56 -13.04 2.34 -6.02
CA TYR A 56 -11.70 2.35 -5.38
C TYR A 56 -10.95 3.69 -5.44
N TYR A 57 -11.56 4.74 -5.96
CA TYR A 57 -11.05 6.10 -5.92
C TYR A 57 -11.98 7.02 -5.13
N LYS A 58 -11.40 8.03 -4.49
CA LYS A 58 -12.11 9.08 -3.74
C LYS A 58 -11.84 10.43 -4.39
N LEU A 59 -12.87 11.26 -4.45
CA LEU A 59 -12.78 12.62 -5.00
C LEU A 59 -11.98 13.50 -4.02
N ARG A 60 -10.86 14.06 -4.48
CA ARG A 60 -10.02 15.00 -3.75
C ARG A 60 -10.21 16.40 -4.32
N THR A 61 -10.86 17.26 -3.55
CA THR A 61 -11.07 18.68 -3.89
C THR A 61 -11.40 19.46 -2.62
N ALA A 62 -11.18 20.79 -2.64
CA ALA A 62 -11.67 21.69 -1.60
C ALA A 62 -13.14 22.09 -1.81
N GLY A 63 -13.67 21.92 -3.03
CA GLY A 63 -15.06 22.21 -3.37
C GLY A 63 -16.00 21.02 -3.18
N ASP A 64 -17.25 21.19 -3.58
CA ASP A 64 -18.31 20.16 -3.56
C ASP A 64 -18.31 19.23 -4.78
N GLY A 65 -17.35 19.40 -5.70
CA GLY A 65 -17.24 18.63 -6.94
C GLY A 65 -18.23 19.04 -8.03
N VAL A 66 -19.01 20.10 -7.82
CA VAL A 66 -20.00 20.61 -8.76
C VAL A 66 -19.45 21.82 -9.52
N TYR A 67 -19.50 21.80 -10.85
CA TYR A 67 -19.03 22.89 -11.70
C TYR A 67 -20.18 23.42 -12.52
N THR A 68 -20.25 24.73 -12.63
CA THR A 68 -21.27 25.45 -13.41
C THR A 68 -20.61 26.10 -14.61
N LEU A 69 -21.29 26.06 -15.75
CA LEU A 69 -20.83 26.73 -16.97
C LEU A 69 -21.15 28.22 -16.92
N ASP A 70 -20.13 29.07 -16.97
CA ASP A 70 -20.29 30.52 -16.94
C ASP A 70 -20.53 31.15 -18.33
N SER A 71 -20.74 32.47 -18.37
CA SER A 71 -20.92 33.23 -19.61
C SER A 71 -19.68 33.26 -20.52
N ASN A 72 -18.50 32.98 -19.97
CA ASN A 72 -17.24 32.89 -20.71
C ASN A 72 -16.99 31.47 -21.25
N LYS A 73 -17.95 30.55 -21.08
CA LYS A 73 -17.86 29.13 -21.45
C LYS A 73 -16.80 28.37 -20.64
N GLN A 74 -16.59 28.77 -19.39
CA GLN A 74 -15.68 28.12 -18.46
C GLN A 74 -16.46 27.36 -17.38
N TRP A 75 -15.99 26.17 -17.04
CA TRP A 75 -16.53 25.38 -15.94
C TRP A 75 -15.90 25.86 -14.63
N THR A 76 -16.71 26.37 -13.72
CA THR A 76 -16.22 26.93 -12.46
C THR A 76 -16.91 26.32 -11.25
N ASN A 77 -16.13 26.10 -10.20
CA ASN A 77 -16.62 25.75 -8.88
C ASN A 77 -16.55 26.97 -7.95
N LYS A 78 -17.52 27.12 -7.06
CA LYS A 78 -17.61 28.27 -6.13
C LYS A 78 -16.40 28.41 -5.19
N VAL A 79 -15.70 27.31 -4.91
CA VAL A 79 -14.55 27.27 -4.01
C VAL A 79 -13.23 27.17 -4.78
N THR A 80 -13.14 26.30 -5.78
CA THR A 80 -11.88 26.02 -6.49
C THR A 80 -11.69 26.76 -7.79
N GLY A 81 -12.67 27.57 -8.23
CA GLY A 81 -12.63 28.25 -9.52
C GLY A 81 -12.57 27.22 -10.65
N GLU A 82 -11.62 27.37 -11.56
CA GLU A 82 -11.41 26.45 -12.69
C GLU A 82 -10.63 25.17 -12.32
N LYS A 83 -10.05 25.10 -11.11
CA LYS A 83 -9.26 23.94 -10.70
C LYS A 83 -10.14 22.73 -10.47
N LEU A 84 -10.09 21.77 -11.40
CA LEU A 84 -10.80 20.49 -11.37
C LEU A 84 -10.41 19.60 -10.18
N PRO A 85 -11.32 18.68 -9.75
CA PRO A 85 -11.00 17.71 -8.72
C PRO A 85 -10.07 16.61 -9.25
N GLU A 86 -9.37 15.95 -8.34
CA GLU A 86 -8.53 14.79 -8.65
C GLU A 86 -9.13 13.52 -8.04
N CYS A 87 -8.98 12.38 -8.70
CA CYS A 87 -9.35 11.08 -8.12
C CYS A 87 -8.12 10.43 -7.51
N GLU A 88 -8.14 10.27 -6.19
CA GLU A 88 -7.06 9.64 -5.42
C GLU A 88 -7.46 8.23 -5.02
N ALA A 89 -6.54 7.27 -5.11
CA ALA A 89 -6.83 5.90 -4.70
C ALA A 89 -7.22 5.82 -3.21
N VAL A 90 -8.20 4.97 -2.92
CA VAL A 90 -8.50 4.54 -1.55
C VAL A 90 -7.41 3.56 -1.12
N CYS A 91 -6.92 3.71 0.11
CA CYS A 91 -5.97 2.77 0.72
C CYS A 91 -6.65 1.89 1.76
N GLY A 92 -6.08 0.72 2.05
CA GLY A 92 -6.42 -0.08 3.23
C GLY A 92 -7.86 -0.63 3.26
N LYS A 93 -8.55 -0.68 2.12
CA LYS A 93 -9.94 -1.14 1.99
C LYS A 93 -10.05 -2.33 1.02
N PRO A 94 -9.43 -3.47 1.34
CA PRO A 94 -9.46 -4.63 0.45
C PRO A 94 -10.91 -5.08 0.24
N LYS A 95 -11.27 -5.42 -1.01
CA LYS A 95 -12.63 -5.85 -1.34
C LYS A 95 -13.01 -7.16 -0.63
N ASN A 96 -12.03 -8.08 -0.51
CA ASN A 96 -12.21 -9.37 0.14
C ASN A 96 -11.22 -9.47 1.33
N PRO A 97 -11.49 -8.82 2.47
CA PRO A 97 -10.60 -8.90 3.63
C PRO A 97 -10.47 -10.34 4.15
N VAL A 98 -9.38 -10.62 4.87
CA VAL A 98 -9.17 -11.92 5.51
C VAL A 98 -10.21 -12.15 6.60
N ASP A 99 -10.93 -13.26 6.51
CA ASP A 99 -11.76 -13.74 7.61
C ASP A 99 -10.85 -14.35 8.68
N GLN A 100 -11.07 -14.04 9.96
CA GLN A 100 -10.26 -14.56 11.08
C GLN A 100 -10.30 -16.10 11.26
N VAL A 101 -10.93 -16.85 10.34
CA VAL A 101 -11.40 -18.22 10.56
C VAL A 101 -10.64 -19.28 9.76
N GLN A 102 -9.79 -18.95 8.78
CA GLN A 102 -9.11 -19.98 7.96
C GLN A 102 -7.65 -20.24 8.36
N ARG A 103 -7.43 -21.47 8.84
CA ARG A 103 -6.19 -22.05 9.39
C ARG A 103 -5.53 -22.97 8.38
N ILE A 104 -4.23 -22.81 8.13
CA ILE A 104 -3.37 -23.84 7.53
C ILE A 104 -2.00 -23.73 8.18
N MET A 105 -1.40 -24.85 8.63
CA MET A 105 -0.03 -24.87 9.17
C MET A 105 0.99 -24.53 8.06
N GLY A 106 1.88 -23.58 8.33
CA GLY A 106 2.91 -23.11 7.39
C GLY A 106 2.49 -21.89 6.57
N GLY A 107 1.62 -21.06 7.15
CA GLY A 107 0.98 -19.89 6.55
C GLY A 107 -0.34 -20.25 5.87
N SER A 108 -1.35 -19.42 6.07
CA SER A 108 -2.64 -19.51 5.41
C SER A 108 -2.54 -19.05 3.95
N LEU A 109 -3.11 -19.83 3.03
CA LEU A 109 -3.18 -19.45 1.61
C LEU A 109 -4.06 -18.20 1.45
N ASP A 110 -3.57 -17.19 0.72
CA ASP A 110 -4.41 -16.07 0.29
C ASP A 110 -5.27 -16.46 -0.91
N ALA A 111 -6.39 -17.13 -0.63
CA ALA A 111 -7.31 -17.59 -1.68
C ALA A 111 -8.11 -16.45 -2.33
N LYS A 112 -8.33 -15.34 -1.60
CA LYS A 112 -9.26 -14.26 -1.99
C LYS A 112 -8.57 -13.02 -2.56
N GLY A 113 -7.25 -12.92 -2.45
CA GLY A 113 -6.53 -11.68 -2.77
C GLY A 113 -6.74 -10.63 -1.68
N SER A 114 -6.68 -11.05 -0.42
CA SER A 114 -6.97 -10.20 0.75
C SER A 114 -5.89 -9.17 1.05
N PHE A 115 -4.71 -9.29 0.43
CA PHE A 115 -3.56 -8.40 0.62
C PHE A 115 -3.21 -7.68 -0.69
N PRO A 116 -4.08 -6.80 -1.22
CA PRO A 116 -3.91 -6.18 -2.53
C PRO A 116 -2.71 -5.20 -2.60
N TRP A 117 -2.12 -4.84 -1.46
CA TRP A 117 -0.90 -4.05 -1.36
C TRP A 117 0.38 -4.88 -1.49
N GLN A 118 0.30 -6.21 -1.44
CA GLN A 118 1.49 -7.06 -1.50
C GLN A 118 2.07 -7.04 -2.91
N ALA A 119 3.37 -6.75 -2.99
CA ALA A 119 4.17 -6.91 -4.19
C ALA A 119 5.22 -8.01 -4.02
N LYS A 120 5.55 -8.65 -5.14
CA LYS A 120 6.65 -9.60 -5.28
C LYS A 120 7.78 -8.92 -6.05
N MET A 121 8.96 -8.81 -5.45
CA MET A 121 10.15 -8.28 -6.09
C MET A 121 11.14 -9.40 -6.34
N ILE A 122 11.70 -9.46 -7.55
CA ILE A 122 12.67 -10.47 -7.96
C ILE A 122 13.96 -9.77 -8.40
N SER A 123 15.08 -10.12 -7.76
CA SER A 123 16.40 -9.62 -8.16
C SER A 123 16.89 -10.25 -9.47
N HIS A 124 17.93 -9.68 -10.07
CA HIS A 124 18.54 -10.23 -11.29
C HIS A 124 19.16 -11.63 -11.12
N HIS A 125 19.39 -12.08 -9.87
CA HIS A 125 19.81 -13.45 -9.55
C HIS A 125 18.64 -14.37 -9.13
N ASN A 126 17.41 -14.01 -9.50
CA ASN A 126 16.19 -14.79 -9.24
C ASN A 126 15.89 -15.02 -7.74
N LEU A 127 16.33 -14.11 -6.86
CA LEU A 127 15.92 -14.14 -5.46
C LEU A 127 14.60 -13.36 -5.31
N THR A 128 13.59 -14.04 -4.77
CA THR A 128 12.30 -13.42 -4.45
C THR A 128 12.37 -12.70 -3.10
N SER A 129 11.76 -11.53 -3.04
CA SER A 129 11.64 -10.66 -1.87
C SER A 129 10.31 -9.91 -1.87
N GLY A 130 9.92 -9.35 -0.73
CA GLY A 130 8.69 -8.58 -0.56
C GLY A 130 8.85 -7.09 -0.85
N ALA A 131 7.75 -6.46 -1.25
CA ALA A 131 7.54 -5.02 -1.23
C ALA A 131 6.05 -4.75 -0.95
N THR A 132 5.72 -3.56 -0.47
CA THR A 132 4.36 -3.18 -0.09
C THR A 132 3.97 -1.86 -0.75
N LEU A 133 2.88 -1.86 -1.51
CA LEU A 133 2.31 -0.67 -2.16
C LEU A 133 1.71 0.28 -1.11
N ILE A 134 2.21 1.52 -1.06
CA ILE A 134 1.80 2.53 -0.07
C ILE A 134 0.98 3.67 -0.66
N ASN A 135 1.02 3.86 -1.99
CA ASN A 135 0.09 4.68 -2.77
C ASN A 135 0.07 4.19 -4.23
N GLU A 136 -0.52 4.95 -5.16
CA GLU A 136 -0.64 4.55 -6.58
C GLU A 136 0.71 4.36 -7.31
N GLN A 137 1.82 4.90 -6.82
CA GLN A 137 3.10 4.92 -7.53
C GLN A 137 4.29 4.50 -6.67
N TRP A 138 4.12 4.31 -5.37
CA TRP A 138 5.21 4.10 -4.44
C TRP A 138 5.04 2.81 -3.63
N LEU A 139 6.16 2.10 -3.45
CA LEU A 139 6.23 0.91 -2.61
C LEU A 139 7.34 1.05 -1.58
N LEU A 140 7.09 0.54 -0.37
CA LEU A 140 8.10 0.28 0.64
C LEU A 140 8.73 -1.10 0.44
N THR A 141 10.03 -1.20 0.72
CA THR A 141 10.77 -2.45 0.86
C THR A 141 11.96 -2.23 1.80
N THR A 142 12.85 -3.22 1.93
CA THR A 142 14.07 -3.08 2.74
C THR A 142 15.26 -2.66 1.89
N ALA A 143 16.24 -1.98 2.51
CA ALA A 143 17.50 -1.68 1.86
C ALA A 143 18.26 -2.96 1.50
N LYS A 144 18.19 -4.00 2.36
CA LYS A 144 18.76 -5.32 2.09
C LYS A 144 18.18 -5.98 0.83
N ASN A 145 16.86 -5.91 0.62
CA ASN A 145 16.23 -6.49 -0.58
C ASN A 145 16.69 -5.81 -1.85
N LEU A 146 16.75 -4.48 -1.85
CA LEU A 146 17.23 -3.69 -3.00
C LEU A 146 18.69 -4.03 -3.35
N ARG A 147 19.51 -4.41 -2.37
CA ARG A 147 20.91 -4.80 -2.59
C ARG A 147 21.11 -6.29 -2.89
N LEU A 148 20.05 -7.10 -3.00
CA LEU A 148 20.21 -8.51 -3.35
C LEU A 148 20.86 -8.67 -4.74
N GLY A 149 22.05 -9.26 -4.77
CA GLY A 149 22.87 -9.42 -5.97
C GLY A 149 23.81 -8.25 -6.27
N HIS A 150 23.88 -7.25 -5.39
CA HIS A 150 24.72 -6.07 -5.56
C HIS A 150 25.74 -5.95 -4.42
N LYS A 151 26.80 -5.16 -4.65
CA LYS A 151 27.75 -4.79 -3.59
C LYS A 151 27.17 -3.68 -2.72
N ASN A 152 27.65 -3.53 -1.49
CA ASN A 152 27.15 -2.53 -0.54
C ASN A 152 27.25 -1.07 -1.02
N ASP A 153 28.19 -0.77 -1.91
CA ASP A 153 28.46 0.56 -2.48
C ASP A 153 27.73 0.83 -3.80
N THR A 154 26.92 -0.12 -4.29
CA THR A 154 26.18 0.04 -5.56
C THR A 154 25.11 1.12 -5.41
N LYS A 155 25.07 2.05 -6.38
CA LYS A 155 24.16 3.21 -6.33
C LYS A 155 22.75 2.80 -6.75
N ALA A 156 21.74 3.46 -6.19
CA ALA A 156 20.34 3.14 -6.46
C ALA A 156 19.95 3.20 -7.95
N LYS A 157 20.57 4.12 -8.71
CA LYS A 157 20.38 4.23 -10.17
C LYS A 157 20.81 2.98 -10.96
N ASP A 158 21.78 2.23 -10.43
CA ASP A 158 22.31 1.02 -11.05
C ASP A 158 21.52 -0.21 -10.58
N ILE A 159 20.81 -0.10 -9.45
CA ILE A 159 19.94 -1.15 -8.89
C ILE A 159 18.57 -1.18 -9.55
N ALA A 160 17.92 -0.01 -9.70
CA ALA A 160 16.56 0.12 -10.24
C ALA A 160 16.31 -0.70 -11.52
N PRO A 161 17.15 -0.64 -12.57
CA PRO A 161 16.91 -1.37 -13.82
C PRO A 161 17.10 -2.89 -13.69
N THR A 162 17.62 -3.40 -12.57
CA THR A 162 17.88 -4.84 -12.35
C THR A 162 16.74 -5.59 -11.67
N LEU A 163 15.74 -4.85 -11.17
CA LEU A 163 14.65 -5.39 -10.37
C LEU A 163 13.43 -5.65 -11.26
N ARG A 164 12.76 -6.79 -11.05
CA ARG A 164 11.42 -7.06 -11.59
C ARG A 164 10.42 -7.00 -10.45
N LEU A 165 9.32 -6.28 -10.65
CA LEU A 165 8.33 -6.03 -9.61
C LEU A 165 6.94 -6.39 -10.09
N TYR A 166 6.22 -7.18 -9.29
CA TYR A 166 4.90 -7.70 -9.62
C TYR A 166 3.90 -7.36 -8.53
N VAL A 167 2.71 -6.92 -8.93
CA VAL A 167 1.55 -6.67 -8.05
C VAL A 167 0.36 -7.54 -8.45
N GLY A 168 -0.57 -7.75 -7.52
CA GLY A 168 -1.76 -8.55 -7.76
C GLY A 168 -1.44 -9.99 -8.17
N LYS A 169 -2.01 -10.48 -9.28
CA LYS A 169 -1.84 -11.89 -9.71
C LYS A 169 -0.46 -12.13 -10.32
N LYS A 170 -0.07 -11.33 -11.33
CA LYS A 170 1.20 -11.39 -12.10
C LYS A 170 1.43 -10.08 -12.89
N GLN A 171 0.88 -8.95 -12.43
CA GLN A 171 1.00 -7.69 -13.16
C GLN A 171 2.39 -7.12 -12.92
N GLU A 172 3.25 -7.16 -13.94
CA GLU A 172 4.55 -6.51 -13.89
C GLU A 172 4.38 -4.99 -13.95
N VAL A 173 5.10 -4.28 -13.08
CA VAL A 173 5.11 -2.81 -13.02
C VAL A 173 6.52 -2.29 -13.21
N GLU A 174 6.68 -1.28 -14.07
CA GLU A 174 7.99 -0.69 -14.36
C GLU A 174 8.45 0.23 -13.24
N ILE A 175 9.70 0.06 -12.80
CA ILE A 175 10.35 0.90 -11.79
C ILE A 175 11.04 2.09 -12.48
N GLU A 176 10.78 3.30 -11.99
CA GLU A 176 11.48 4.52 -12.39
C GLU A 176 12.73 4.75 -11.54
N LYS A 177 12.58 4.65 -10.22
CA LYS A 177 13.61 5.05 -9.28
C LYS A 177 13.58 4.20 -8.01
N VAL A 178 14.76 3.97 -7.45
CA VAL A 178 14.96 3.40 -6.12
C VAL A 178 15.60 4.46 -5.24
N ILE A 179 15.17 4.54 -3.99
CA ILE A 179 15.68 5.49 -3.00
C ILE A 179 15.94 4.73 -1.69
N PHE A 180 17.16 4.78 -1.18
CA PHE A 180 17.48 4.24 0.14
C PHE A 180 17.14 5.25 1.23
N HIS A 181 16.74 4.78 2.40
CA HIS A 181 16.76 5.61 3.59
C HIS A 181 18.19 6.15 3.82
N PRO A 182 18.37 7.42 4.25
CA PRO A 182 19.69 7.99 4.53
C PRO A 182 20.51 7.11 5.48
N ASP A 183 19.87 6.66 6.56
CA ASP A 183 20.47 5.79 7.57
C ASP A 183 20.21 4.29 7.31
N ASN A 184 20.36 3.82 6.07
CA ASN A 184 20.02 2.43 5.69
C ASN A 184 20.80 1.32 6.43
N SER A 185 21.82 1.65 7.23
CA SER A 185 22.51 0.72 8.12
C SER A 185 21.74 0.47 9.43
N THR A 186 20.94 1.42 9.90
CA THR A 186 20.14 1.35 11.14
C THR A 186 18.63 1.30 10.86
N VAL A 187 18.18 1.91 9.76
CA VAL A 187 16.79 1.90 9.29
C VAL A 187 16.75 1.19 7.94
N ASP A 188 16.55 -0.13 7.97
CA ASP A 188 16.63 -1.00 6.80
C ASP A 188 15.41 -0.86 5.87
N ILE A 189 15.33 0.29 5.19
CA ILE A 189 14.21 0.70 4.36
C ILE A 189 14.69 1.28 3.03
N GLY A 190 13.91 1.03 1.98
CA GLY A 190 13.96 1.77 0.74
C GLY A 190 12.57 2.00 0.14
N LEU A 191 12.49 3.01 -0.72
CA LEU A 191 11.33 3.34 -1.52
C LEU A 191 11.58 2.99 -2.97
N ILE A 192 10.53 2.49 -3.62
CA ILE A 192 10.49 2.22 -5.06
C ILE A 192 9.43 3.13 -5.65
N LYS A 193 9.82 3.96 -6.62
CA LYS A 193 8.92 4.76 -7.46
C LYS A 193 8.64 4.00 -8.75
N LEU A 194 7.38 3.76 -9.05
CA LEU A 194 6.92 3.24 -10.33
C LEU A 194 6.96 4.34 -11.39
N LYS A 195 7.16 3.95 -12.66
CA LYS A 195 7.19 4.88 -13.80
C LYS A 195 5.83 5.50 -14.11
N GLN A 196 4.76 4.84 -13.72
CA GLN A 196 3.40 5.32 -13.84
C GLN A 196 2.56 4.82 -12.66
N LYS A 197 1.49 5.55 -12.35
CA LYS A 197 0.50 5.11 -11.37
C LYS A 197 -0.09 3.76 -11.78
N VAL A 198 -0.22 2.84 -10.82
CA VAL A 198 -0.86 1.55 -11.03
C VAL A 198 -2.39 1.70 -10.91
N PRO A 199 -3.17 1.14 -11.86
CA PRO A 199 -4.63 1.18 -11.76
C PRO A 199 -5.12 0.34 -10.58
N VAL A 200 -5.83 0.99 -9.66
CA VAL A 200 -6.32 0.35 -8.43
C VAL A 200 -7.57 -0.47 -8.71
N ASN A 201 -7.61 -1.68 -8.15
CA ASN A 201 -8.70 -2.63 -8.29
C ASN A 201 -8.72 -3.61 -7.11
N GLU A 202 -9.58 -4.61 -7.17
CA GLU A 202 -9.73 -5.66 -6.14
C GLU A 202 -8.42 -6.33 -5.71
N ARG A 203 -7.44 -6.46 -6.62
CA ARG A 203 -6.20 -7.20 -6.39
C ARG A 203 -4.97 -6.30 -6.22
N VAL A 204 -5.10 -5.02 -6.53
CA VAL A 204 -4.01 -4.04 -6.47
C VAL A 204 -4.55 -2.78 -5.82
N MET A 205 -4.15 -2.52 -4.59
CA MET A 205 -4.59 -1.36 -3.81
C MET A 205 -3.53 -1.06 -2.75
N PRO A 206 -3.20 0.23 -2.52
CA PRO A 206 -2.24 0.57 -1.48
C PRO A 206 -2.75 0.28 -0.07
N ILE A 207 -1.84 -0.03 0.85
CA ILE A 207 -2.14 -0.04 2.28
C ILE A 207 -2.08 1.40 2.82
N CYS A 208 -2.85 1.70 3.87
CA CYS A 208 -2.73 3.01 4.50
C CYS A 208 -1.48 3.12 5.35
N LEU A 209 -0.89 4.31 5.39
CA LEU A 209 0.15 4.66 6.34
C LEU A 209 -0.51 5.04 7.69
N PRO A 210 0.05 4.60 8.83
CA PRO A 210 -0.56 4.79 10.13
C PRO A 210 -0.51 6.26 10.57
N SER A 211 -1.59 6.76 11.17
CA SER A 211 -1.64 8.07 11.83
C SER A 211 -1.30 8.02 13.33
N LYS A 212 -1.27 6.82 13.91
CA LYS A 212 -0.94 6.51 15.31
C LYS A 212 -0.05 5.27 15.36
N ASP A 213 0.75 5.12 16.42
CA ASP A 213 1.52 3.89 16.62
C ASP A 213 0.62 2.78 17.15
N TYR A 214 0.42 1.74 16.34
CA TYR A 214 -0.33 0.55 16.72
C TYR A 214 0.51 -0.43 17.54
N VAL A 215 1.84 -0.37 17.46
CA VAL A 215 2.75 -1.42 17.92
C VAL A 215 2.79 -1.48 19.45
N ASN A 216 1.87 -2.27 20.01
CA ASN A 216 1.76 -2.57 21.43
C ASN A 216 1.88 -4.08 21.62
N VAL A 217 2.59 -4.52 22.67
CA VAL A 217 2.83 -5.95 22.96
C VAL A 217 1.50 -6.71 23.00
N GLY A 218 1.44 -7.83 22.30
CA GLY A 218 0.24 -8.68 22.18
C GLY A 218 -0.72 -8.28 21.06
N LEU A 219 -0.58 -7.10 20.44
CA LEU A 219 -1.34 -6.79 19.23
C LEU A 219 -0.99 -7.78 18.13
N VAL A 220 -2.00 -8.37 17.51
CA VAL A 220 -1.80 -9.32 16.41
C VAL A 220 -1.90 -8.59 15.07
N GLY A 221 -0.84 -8.65 14.29
CA GLY A 221 -0.82 -8.19 12.90
C GLY A 221 -0.77 -9.36 11.92
N TYR A 222 -0.98 -9.03 10.66
CA TYR A 222 -0.98 -9.95 9.52
C TYR A 222 0.24 -9.66 8.66
N VAL A 223 0.95 -10.71 8.27
CA VAL A 223 2.12 -10.61 7.40
C VAL A 223 1.88 -11.51 6.21
N SER A 224 1.67 -10.92 5.04
CA SER A 224 1.62 -11.63 3.77
C SER A 224 3.03 -11.74 3.17
N GLY A 225 3.35 -12.83 2.48
CA GLY A 225 4.73 -13.09 2.08
C GLY A 225 4.89 -14.03 0.88
N TRP A 226 5.87 -13.69 0.03
CA TRP A 226 6.32 -14.50 -1.12
C TRP A 226 7.59 -15.30 -0.83
N GLY A 227 8.01 -15.34 0.44
CA GLY A 227 9.22 -16.00 0.88
C GLY A 227 9.18 -17.51 0.84
N ARG A 228 10.23 -18.11 1.41
CA ARG A 228 10.41 -19.56 1.45
C ARG A 228 9.46 -20.22 2.43
N ASN A 229 8.90 -21.35 2.03
CA ASN A 229 8.06 -22.19 2.88
C ASN A 229 8.90 -23.22 3.67
N ALA A 230 8.23 -24.14 4.38
CA ALA A 230 8.86 -25.20 5.17
C ALA A 230 9.81 -26.13 4.37
N ASN A 231 9.65 -26.23 3.04
CA ASN A 231 10.54 -26.99 2.16
C ASN A 231 11.72 -26.16 1.63
N LEU A 232 11.92 -24.94 2.17
CA LEU A 232 12.93 -23.96 1.74
C LEU A 232 12.85 -23.54 0.26
N ASN A 233 11.69 -23.77 -0.37
CA ASN A 233 11.37 -23.28 -1.71
C ASN A 233 10.52 -22.01 -1.61
N PHE A 234 10.74 -21.07 -2.55
CA PHE A 234 9.86 -19.91 -2.67
C PHE A 234 8.42 -20.36 -2.93
N THR A 235 7.48 -19.73 -2.24
CA THR A 235 6.06 -20.08 -2.37
C THR A 235 5.53 -19.73 -3.76
N GLU A 236 4.76 -20.65 -4.36
CA GLU A 236 4.09 -20.41 -5.65
C GLU A 236 2.86 -19.53 -5.51
N HIS A 237 2.23 -19.57 -4.34
CA HIS A 237 1.03 -18.83 -4.00
C HIS A 237 1.31 -17.93 -2.79
N LEU A 238 0.74 -16.72 -2.80
CA LEU A 238 0.84 -15.82 -1.66
C LEU A 238 0.24 -16.49 -0.41
N LYS A 239 0.97 -16.38 0.69
CA LYS A 239 0.52 -16.84 2.01
C LYS A 239 0.53 -15.68 2.99
N TYR A 240 -0.13 -15.87 4.12
CA TYR A 240 -0.07 -14.95 5.24
C TYR A 240 -0.01 -15.68 6.58
N VAL A 241 0.48 -14.98 7.59
CA VAL A 241 0.53 -15.45 8.98
C VAL A 241 0.09 -14.34 9.93
N MET A 242 -0.44 -14.72 11.10
CA MET A 242 -0.83 -13.80 12.16
C MET A 242 0.19 -13.86 13.30
N LEU A 243 0.85 -12.75 13.58
CA LEU A 243 1.95 -12.68 14.55
C LEU A 243 1.68 -11.61 15.62
N PRO A 244 1.87 -11.93 16.91
CA PRO A 244 1.76 -10.95 17.98
C PRO A 244 3.01 -10.08 18.06
N VAL A 245 2.85 -8.78 18.31
CA VAL A 245 3.95 -7.90 18.71
C VAL A 245 4.55 -8.43 20.02
N ALA A 246 5.87 -8.57 20.03
CA ALA A 246 6.64 -9.06 21.16
C ALA A 246 7.16 -7.91 22.03
N ASP A 247 7.52 -8.25 23.26
CA ASP A 247 8.22 -7.34 24.17
C ASP A 247 9.62 -7.00 23.63
N GLN A 248 9.92 -5.71 23.57
CA GLN A 248 11.16 -5.22 22.95
C GLN A 248 12.40 -5.62 23.75
N GLU A 249 12.35 -5.58 25.08
CA GLU A 249 13.49 -5.92 25.92
C GLU A 249 13.82 -7.40 25.84
N LYS A 250 12.80 -8.27 25.84
CA LYS A 250 12.98 -9.71 25.62
C LYS A 250 13.60 -10.00 24.26
N CYS A 251 13.16 -9.31 23.21
CA CYS A 251 13.73 -9.48 21.87
C CYS A 251 15.20 -9.05 21.81
N VAL A 252 15.55 -7.92 22.45
CA VAL A 252 16.94 -7.44 22.54
C VAL A 252 17.81 -8.42 23.33
N GLN A 253 17.34 -8.89 24.49
CA GLN A 253 18.07 -9.89 25.28
C GLN A 253 18.25 -11.21 24.52
N TYR A 254 17.27 -11.59 23.69
CA TYR A 254 17.35 -12.79 22.86
C TYR A 254 18.46 -12.72 21.80
N TYR A 255 18.54 -11.60 21.06
CA TYR A 255 19.50 -11.45 19.96
C TYR A 255 20.89 -10.96 20.39
N GLU A 256 20.95 -10.15 21.45
CA GLU A 256 22.16 -9.44 21.88
C GLU A 256 22.60 -9.79 23.30
N GLY A 257 21.84 -10.59 24.06
CA GLY A 257 22.16 -11.02 25.42
C GLY A 257 21.98 -9.96 26.52
N SER A 258 21.93 -8.67 26.16
CA SER A 258 21.74 -7.58 27.12
C SER A 258 21.17 -6.33 26.46
N THR A 259 20.41 -5.54 27.21
CA THR A 259 20.02 -4.18 26.82
C THR A 259 21.14 -3.15 27.02
N VAL A 260 22.18 -3.52 27.77
CA VAL A 260 23.34 -2.66 28.08
C VAL A 260 24.38 -2.79 26.95
N PRO A 261 24.73 -1.71 26.22
CA PRO A 261 25.58 -1.77 25.02
C PRO A 261 26.91 -2.50 25.22
N GLU A 262 27.64 -2.22 26.30
CA GLU A 262 28.94 -2.83 26.61
C GLU A 262 28.86 -4.33 26.97
N LYS A 263 27.65 -4.86 27.23
CA LYS A 263 27.40 -6.27 27.52
C LYS A 263 26.76 -7.01 26.35
N LYS A 264 26.50 -6.33 25.22
CA LYS A 264 25.92 -6.94 24.04
C LYS A 264 26.89 -7.96 23.45
N THR A 265 26.38 -9.15 23.16
CA THR A 265 27.09 -10.23 22.49
C THR A 265 26.19 -10.83 21.43
N PRO A 266 26.72 -11.28 20.27
CA PRO A 266 25.87 -11.83 19.24
C PRO A 266 25.30 -13.19 19.70
N LYS A 267 24.01 -13.22 20.04
CA LYS A 267 23.27 -14.40 20.52
C LYS A 267 22.24 -14.97 19.55
N SER A 268 22.12 -14.37 18.35
CA SER A 268 21.18 -14.84 17.34
C SER A 268 21.35 -16.34 17.08
N PRO A 269 20.27 -17.13 17.15
CA PRO A 269 20.32 -18.57 16.89
C PRO A 269 20.54 -18.90 15.41
N VAL A 270 20.37 -17.90 14.55
CA VAL A 270 20.69 -17.97 13.12
C VAL A 270 22.01 -17.24 12.87
N GLY A 271 22.76 -17.64 11.84
CA GLY A 271 24.14 -17.16 11.60
C GLY A 271 24.31 -15.67 11.27
N VAL A 272 23.27 -14.84 11.45
CA VAL A 272 23.26 -13.39 11.19
C VAL A 272 22.46 -12.67 12.28
N GLN A 273 22.79 -11.40 12.51
CA GLN A 273 22.14 -10.54 13.49
C GLN A 273 21.06 -9.66 12.83
N PRO A 274 19.90 -9.44 13.50
CA PRO A 274 18.98 -8.38 13.11
C PRO A 274 19.58 -7.00 13.40
N ILE A 275 18.98 -5.98 12.78
CA ILE A 275 19.18 -4.58 13.18
C ILE A 275 18.14 -4.30 14.26
N LEU A 276 18.57 -3.96 15.47
CA LEU A 276 17.70 -3.65 16.61
C LEU A 276 18.03 -2.27 17.17
N ASN A 277 17.03 -1.40 17.19
CA ASN A 277 17.08 -0.04 17.73
C ASN A 277 15.65 0.49 17.99
N GLU A 278 15.54 1.75 18.40
CA GLU A 278 14.28 2.46 18.69
C GLU A 278 13.34 2.55 17.48
N HIS A 279 13.86 2.46 16.26
CA HIS A 279 13.05 2.45 15.04
C HIS A 279 12.50 1.07 14.70
N THR A 280 12.77 0.06 15.51
CA THR A 280 12.35 -1.33 15.26
C THR A 280 11.38 -1.85 16.32
N PHE A 281 10.67 -2.91 15.96
CA PHE A 281 9.92 -3.75 16.88
C PHE A 281 10.03 -5.21 16.48
N CYS A 282 9.72 -6.09 17.42
CA CYS A 282 9.71 -7.52 17.19
C CYS A 282 8.29 -8.07 17.14
N ALA A 283 8.08 -9.09 16.32
CA ALA A 283 6.89 -9.94 16.38
C ALA A 283 7.34 -11.35 16.75
N GLY A 284 6.61 -11.99 17.65
CA GLY A 284 6.86 -13.38 18.02
C GLY A 284 6.29 -14.36 17.01
N LEU A 285 6.48 -15.65 17.29
CA LEU A 285 5.87 -16.74 16.52
C LEU A 285 4.34 -16.72 16.59
N SER A 286 3.70 -17.29 15.57
CA SER A 286 2.27 -17.55 15.60
C SER A 286 1.91 -18.54 16.72
N LYS A 287 0.62 -18.59 17.09
CA LYS A 287 0.09 -19.60 18.03
C LYS A 287 0.43 -21.04 17.62
N TYR A 288 0.67 -21.29 16.33
CA TYR A 288 0.97 -22.60 15.76
C TYR A 288 2.44 -22.77 15.38
N GLN A 289 3.34 -21.95 15.93
CA GLN A 289 4.78 -22.01 15.66
C GLN A 289 5.11 -21.76 14.18
N GLU A 290 4.32 -20.90 13.54
CA GLU A 290 4.56 -20.40 12.19
C GLU A 290 5.30 -19.07 12.27
N ASP A 291 6.14 -18.80 11.29
CA ASP A 291 6.91 -17.58 11.18
C ASP A 291 7.14 -17.21 9.71
N THR A 292 7.64 -16.00 9.52
CA THR A 292 8.24 -15.47 8.30
C THR A 292 9.61 -16.09 8.03
N CYS A 293 10.03 -16.13 6.77
CA CYS A 293 11.30 -16.72 6.36
C CYS A 293 11.87 -16.03 5.11
N TYR A 294 13.01 -16.51 4.60
CA TYR A 294 13.77 -15.83 3.53
C TYR A 294 12.88 -15.39 2.34
N GLY A 295 12.90 -14.09 2.04
CA GLY A 295 12.11 -13.48 0.97
C GLY A 295 10.83 -12.81 1.44
N ASP A 296 10.46 -12.93 2.72
CA ASP A 296 9.31 -12.20 3.28
C ASP A 296 9.64 -10.75 3.62
N ALA A 297 10.93 -10.40 3.79
CA ALA A 297 11.37 -9.04 4.08
C ALA A 297 10.79 -8.04 3.06
N GLY A 298 10.45 -6.83 3.51
CA GLY A 298 9.79 -5.80 2.70
C GLY A 298 8.26 -5.91 2.65
N SER A 299 7.70 -7.02 3.14
CA SER A 299 6.26 -7.15 3.36
C SER A 299 5.83 -6.44 4.64
N ALA A 300 4.61 -5.91 4.65
CA ALA A 300 4.09 -5.17 5.79
C ALA A 300 3.63 -6.09 6.93
N PHE A 301 3.87 -5.64 8.16
CA PHE A 301 3.08 -6.01 9.32
C PHE A 301 1.80 -5.16 9.28
N ALA A 302 0.77 -5.74 8.67
CA ALA A 302 -0.52 -5.09 8.43
C ALA A 302 -1.44 -5.28 9.63
N VAL A 303 -2.02 -4.19 10.11
CA VAL A 303 -2.97 -4.17 11.23
C VAL A 303 -4.31 -3.63 10.75
N HIS A 304 -5.37 -4.30 11.14
CA HIS A 304 -6.75 -3.91 10.85
C HIS A 304 -7.28 -3.10 12.02
N ASP A 305 -7.46 -1.79 11.82
CA ASP A 305 -8.15 -0.95 12.80
C ASP A 305 -9.66 -1.15 12.66
N LYS A 306 -10.29 -1.55 13.76
CA LYS A 306 -11.73 -1.83 13.80
C LYS A 306 -12.57 -0.56 13.92
N ASP A 307 -11.98 0.54 14.36
CA ASP A 307 -12.70 1.79 14.58
C ASP A 307 -13.09 2.45 13.24
N ASP A 308 -12.19 2.37 12.25
CA ASP A 308 -12.42 2.91 10.90
C ASP A 308 -12.49 1.82 9.81
N ASP A 309 -12.39 0.54 10.19
CA ASP A 309 -12.38 -0.64 9.31
C ASP A 309 -11.27 -0.59 8.23
N THR A 310 -10.08 -0.07 8.58
CA THR A 310 -9.00 0.19 7.61
C THR A 310 -7.73 -0.58 7.95
N TRP A 311 -7.02 -1.01 6.91
CA TRP A 311 -5.74 -1.70 7.03
C TRP A 311 -4.57 -0.73 6.95
N TYR A 312 -3.69 -0.80 7.96
CA TYR A 312 -2.51 0.06 8.11
C TYR A 312 -1.23 -0.77 8.13
N ALA A 313 -0.16 -0.26 7.50
CA ALA A 313 1.18 -0.81 7.65
C ALA A 313 1.83 -0.28 8.94
N ALA A 314 1.79 -1.03 10.03
CA ALA A 314 2.47 -0.62 11.27
C ALA A 314 3.99 -0.87 11.21
N GLY A 315 4.42 -1.85 10.41
CA GLY A 315 5.82 -2.19 10.23
C GLY A 315 6.16 -2.74 8.85
N ILE A 316 7.45 -2.72 8.50
CA ILE A 316 8.01 -3.42 7.34
C ILE A 316 9.01 -4.46 7.84
N LEU A 317 8.85 -5.72 7.42
CA LEU A 317 9.73 -6.80 7.87
C LEU A 317 11.17 -6.57 7.38
N SER A 318 12.13 -6.45 8.31
CA SER A 318 13.56 -6.29 8.01
C SER A 318 14.33 -7.60 8.18
N PHE A 319 14.03 -8.36 9.24
CA PHE A 319 14.72 -9.61 9.55
C PHE A 319 13.82 -10.83 9.30
N ASP A 320 13.89 -11.34 8.08
CA ASP A 320 13.19 -12.52 7.56
C ASP A 320 14.00 -13.81 7.71
N LYS A 321 14.98 -13.81 8.61
CA LYS A 321 15.95 -14.90 8.79
C LYS A 321 15.59 -15.79 9.98
N SER A 322 14.57 -15.42 10.75
CA SER A 322 14.11 -16.16 11.92
C SER A 322 13.60 -17.54 11.53
N CYS A 323 12.74 -17.62 10.50
CA CYS A 323 12.09 -18.87 10.10
C CYS A 323 11.55 -19.58 11.34
N ARG A 324 11.70 -20.90 11.49
CA ARG A 324 11.30 -21.60 12.74
C ARG A 324 12.46 -21.78 13.72
N THR A 325 13.57 -21.10 13.50
CA THR A 325 14.82 -21.27 14.26
C THR A 325 14.99 -20.18 15.30
N ALA A 326 14.56 -18.95 15.00
CA ALA A 326 14.55 -17.84 15.94
C ALA A 326 13.12 -17.53 16.41
N GLU A 327 13.00 -16.96 17.61
CA GLU A 327 11.68 -16.68 18.22
C GLU A 327 11.00 -15.41 17.70
N TYR A 328 11.75 -14.51 17.07
CA TYR A 328 11.26 -13.18 16.73
C TYR A 328 11.63 -12.74 15.32
N GLY A 329 10.65 -12.32 14.52
CA GLY A 329 10.87 -11.47 13.36
C GLY A 329 11.08 -10.02 13.79
N VAL A 330 11.93 -9.26 13.07
CA VAL A 330 12.21 -7.83 13.38
C VAL A 330 11.74 -6.94 12.25
N TYR A 331 10.99 -5.91 12.61
CA TYR A 331 10.32 -4.98 11.70
C TYR A 331 10.78 -3.56 11.98
N VAL A 332 10.91 -2.75 10.94
CA VAL A 332 11.06 -1.29 11.09
C VAL A 332 9.67 -0.69 11.30
N ARG A 333 9.50 0.11 12.36
CA ARG A 333 8.26 0.85 12.68
C ARG A 333 8.00 1.88 11.59
N VAL A 334 6.81 1.82 10.96
CA VAL A 334 6.46 2.77 9.90
C VAL A 334 6.34 4.19 10.44
N THR A 335 5.84 4.36 11.66
CA THR A 335 5.76 5.68 12.34
C THR A 335 7.11 6.39 12.41
N SER A 336 8.21 5.66 12.60
CA SER A 336 9.58 6.22 12.64
C SER A 336 10.08 6.76 11.30
N ILE A 337 9.46 6.38 10.18
CA ILE A 337 9.89 6.75 8.82
C ILE A 337 8.81 7.53 8.05
N LEU A 338 7.69 7.90 8.68
CA LEU A 338 6.59 8.59 8.02
C LEU A 338 7.03 9.93 7.39
N ASP A 339 7.75 10.75 8.15
CA ASP A 339 8.22 12.04 7.67
C ASP A 339 9.13 11.88 6.45
N TRP A 340 10.07 10.92 6.52
CA TRP A 340 10.96 10.61 5.40
C TRP A 340 10.18 10.12 4.17
N ILE A 341 9.16 9.28 4.35
CA ILE A 341 8.30 8.82 3.24
C ILE A 341 7.61 10.02 2.58
N GLN A 342 6.98 10.89 3.37
CA GLN A 342 6.23 12.04 2.87
C GLN A 342 7.13 13.04 2.15
N THR A 343 8.26 13.42 2.75
CA THR A 343 9.26 14.31 2.13
C THR A 343 9.80 13.70 0.83
N THR A 344 10.16 12.41 0.84
CA THR A 344 10.70 11.75 -0.36
C THR A 344 9.68 11.72 -1.51
N ILE A 345 8.40 11.47 -1.22
CA ILE A 345 7.34 11.50 -2.23
C ILE A 345 7.10 12.92 -2.75
N ALA A 346 7.17 13.94 -1.91
CA ALA A 346 6.98 15.32 -2.33
C ALA A 346 8.11 15.82 -3.26
N ASP A 347 9.33 15.35 -3.04
CA ASP A 347 10.52 15.80 -3.77
C ASP A 347 10.74 15.05 -5.10
N ASN A 348 9.92 14.04 -5.45
CA ASN A 348 10.17 13.12 -6.57
C ASN A 348 8.95 12.80 -7.42
#